data_AF-A0AAJ1U998-F1
#
_entry.id   AF-A0AAJ1U998-F1
#
_cell.length_a   1.000
_cell.length_b   1.000
_cell.length_c   1.000
_cell.angle_alpha   90.00
_cell.angle_beta   90.00
_cell.angle_gamma   90.00
#
_symmetry.space_group_name_H-M   'P 1'
#
loop_
_entity.id
_entity.type
_entity.pdbx_description
1 polymer ?
#
loop_
_entity_poly.entity_id
_entity_poly.type
_entity_poly.pdbx_seq_one_letter_code
_entity_poly.pdbx_strand_id
1 'polypeptide(L)'
;MKPLGETKRHFWLAQRMAKLHDVDLVGAVARGDLAQEEWAGMVTRCRGCEWTEGCTRFLEQGEAHDDLPHDCRNRVRMAELLALQTAATQGEL
;
A
#
# COMPACT_ATOMS: atom_id res chain seq x y z
N MET A 1 -3.78 11.46 23.87
CA MET A 1 -3.90 11.08 22.44
C MET A 1 -2.49 10.92 21.89
N LYS A 2 -2.15 9.80 21.25
CA LYS A 2 -0.81 9.61 20.63
C LYS A 2 -0.76 10.42 19.32
N PRO A 3 0.31 11.19 19.05
CA PRO A 3 0.44 11.89 17.78
C PRO A 3 0.56 10.89 16.62
N LEU A 4 0.02 11.27 15.46
CA LEU A 4 0.21 10.50 14.23
C LEU A 4 1.68 10.51 13.81
N GLY A 5 2.13 9.43 13.16
CA GLY A 5 3.44 9.36 12.55
C GLY A 5 3.66 10.42 11.47
N GLU A 6 4.92 10.62 11.09
CA GLU A 6 5.32 11.61 10.08
C GLU A 6 4.76 11.25 8.69
N THR A 7 4.08 12.19 8.01
CA THR A 7 3.45 11.94 6.72
C THR A 7 4.43 11.39 5.67
N LYS A 8 5.61 11.99 5.52
CA LYS A 8 6.60 11.58 4.51
C LYS A 8 7.09 10.15 4.74
N ARG A 9 7.36 9.78 6.00
CA ARG A 9 7.74 8.42 6.37
C ARG A 9 6.68 7.41 5.93
N HIS A 10 5.42 7.65 6.29
CA HIS A 10 4.33 6.71 5.97
C HIS A 10 3.98 6.68 4.49
N PHE A 11 4.14 7.80 3.79
CA PHE A 11 4.03 7.85 2.33
C PHE A 11 5.06 6.90 1.67
N TRP A 12 6.33 6.96 2.08
CA TRP A 12 7.36 6.09 1.54
C TRP A 12 7.21 4.62 1.96
N LEU A 13 6.79 4.35 3.20
CA LEU A 13 6.49 2.99 3.64
C LEU A 13 5.34 2.38 2.83
N ALA A 14 4.27 3.14 2.59
CA ALA A 14 3.13 2.67 1.79
C ALA A 14 3.53 2.42 0.32
N GLN A 15 4.35 3.28 -0.29
CA GLN A 15 4.87 3.04 -1.63
C GLN A 15 5.80 1.83 -1.71
N ARG A 16 6.69 1.64 -0.72
CA ARG A 16 7.58 0.47 -0.66
C ARG A 16 6.80 -0.83 -0.47
N MET A 17 5.75 -0.81 0.35
CA MET A 17 4.83 -1.94 0.52
C MET A 17 4.14 -2.29 -0.79
N ALA A 18 3.57 -1.30 -1.48
CA ALA A 18 2.95 -1.51 -2.78
C ALA A 18 3.93 -2.12 -3.79
N LYS A 19 5.14 -1.54 -3.88
CA LYS A 19 6.20 -2.04 -4.77
C LYS A 19 6.64 -3.48 -4.45
N LEU A 20 6.76 -3.84 -3.18
CA LEU A 20 7.18 -5.19 -2.77
C LEU A 20 6.15 -6.27 -3.15
N HIS A 21 4.88 -5.89 -3.27
CA HIS A 21 3.76 -6.79 -3.63
C HIS A 21 3.21 -6.51 -5.04
N ASP A 22 4.00 -5.89 -5.91
CA ASP A 22 3.65 -5.59 -7.31
C ASP A 22 2.33 -4.81 -7.50
N VAL A 23 1.93 -4.03 -6.50
CA VAL A 23 0.76 -3.14 -6.58
C VAL A 23 1.16 -1.82 -7.25
N ASP A 24 0.70 -1.61 -8.47
CA ASP A 24 0.96 -0.38 -9.23
C ASP A 24 -0.03 0.73 -8.83
N LEU A 25 0.37 1.51 -7.81
CA LEU A 25 -0.41 2.66 -7.37
C LEU A 25 -0.52 3.76 -8.43
N VAL A 26 0.48 3.94 -9.29
CA VAL A 26 0.48 4.98 -10.33
C VAL A 26 -0.49 4.59 -11.43
N GLY A 27 -0.41 3.35 -11.89
CA GLY A 27 -1.36 2.78 -12.84
C GLY A 27 -2.78 2.77 -12.29
N ALA A 28 -2.98 2.43 -11.01
CA ALA A 28 -4.29 2.49 -10.37
C ALA A 28 -4.90 3.90 -10.38
N VAL A 29 -4.09 4.93 -10.11
CA VAL A 29 -4.53 6.32 -10.26
C VAL A 29 -4.87 6.65 -11.72
N ALA A 30 -4.02 6.25 -12.65
CA ALA A 30 -4.20 6.55 -14.08
C ALA A 30 -5.45 5.89 -14.67
N ARG A 31 -5.80 4.68 -14.21
CA ARG A 31 -7.03 3.96 -14.60
C ARG A 31 -8.29 4.43 -13.87
N GLY A 32 -8.13 5.23 -12.80
CA GLY A 32 -9.24 5.67 -11.95
C GLY A 32 -9.65 4.68 -10.86
N ASP A 33 -8.89 3.59 -10.66
CA ASP A 33 -9.10 2.60 -9.61
C ASP A 33 -8.78 3.15 -8.21
N LEU A 34 -7.94 4.19 -8.14
CA LEU A 34 -7.51 4.86 -6.91
C LEU A 34 -7.56 6.39 -7.07
N ALA A 35 -8.44 7.06 -6.31
CA ALA A 35 -8.46 8.52 -6.28
C ALA A 35 -7.28 9.11 -5.46
N GLN A 36 -6.86 10.33 -5.77
CA GLN A 36 -5.78 11.01 -5.05
C GLN A 36 -6.14 11.25 -3.57
N GLU A 37 -7.38 11.64 -3.30
CA GLU A 37 -7.90 11.80 -1.95
C GLU A 37 -7.95 10.47 -1.19
N GLU A 38 -8.27 9.38 -1.89
CA GLU A 38 -8.26 8.05 -1.31
C GLU A 38 -6.83 7.62 -0.94
N TRP A 39 -5.86 7.88 -1.81
CA TRP A 39 -4.44 7.65 -1.54
C TRP A 39 -3.96 8.45 -0.32
N ALA A 40 -4.29 9.74 -0.23
CA ALA A 40 -3.99 10.55 0.96
C ALA A 40 -4.65 9.97 2.23
N GLY A 41 -5.86 9.41 2.11
CA GLY A 41 -6.55 8.66 3.15
C GLY A 41 -5.80 7.39 3.57
N MET A 42 -5.28 6.60 2.63
CA MET A 42 -4.46 5.42 2.91
C MET A 42 -3.19 5.78 3.69
N VAL A 43 -2.50 6.85 3.29
CA VAL A 43 -1.32 7.35 4.01
C VAL A 43 -1.71 7.81 5.42
N THR A 44 -2.83 8.53 5.56
CA THR A 44 -3.32 9.01 6.86
C THR A 44 -3.66 7.86 7.81
N ARG A 45 -4.34 6.82 7.32
CA ARG A 45 -4.61 5.60 8.11
C ARG A 45 -3.33 4.89 8.52
N CYS A 46 -2.34 4.82 7.62
CA CYS A 46 -1.03 4.23 7.91
C CYS A 46 -0.29 4.98 9.03
N ARG A 47 -0.40 6.31 9.10
CA ARG A 47 0.24 7.13 10.15
C ARG A 47 -0.27 6.83 11.56
N GLY A 48 -1.45 6.22 11.68
CA GLY A 48 -2.02 5.78 12.95
C GLY A 48 -1.73 4.32 13.28
N CYS A 49 -0.91 3.60 12.48
CA CYS A 49 -0.64 2.20 12.73
C CYS A 49 0.34 1.99 13.90
N GLU A 50 0.12 0.92 14.67
CA GLU A 50 0.98 0.55 15.79
C GLU A 50 2.16 -0.32 15.35
N TRP A 51 2.08 -0.90 14.15
CA TRP A 51 3.07 -1.84 13.59
C TRP A 51 4.13 -1.17 12.69
N THR A 52 4.42 0.12 12.89
CA THR A 52 5.32 0.86 11.97
C THR A 52 6.74 0.29 11.94
N GLU A 53 7.27 -0.12 13.10
CA GLU A 53 8.63 -0.69 13.19
C GLU A 53 8.70 -2.11 12.63
N GLY A 54 7.64 -2.91 12.79
CA GLY A 54 7.51 -4.20 12.13
C GLY A 54 7.46 -4.07 10.61
N CYS A 55 6.67 -3.11 10.11
CA CYS A 55 6.60 -2.77 8.68
C CYS A 55 7.97 -2.36 8.13
N THR A 56 8.74 -1.56 8.86
CA THR A 56 10.07 -1.13 8.41
C THR A 56 11.02 -2.33 8.25
N ARG A 57 11.09 -3.19 9.28
CA ARG A 57 11.92 -4.41 9.24
C ARG A 57 11.50 -5.37 8.14
N PHE A 58 10.20 -5.59 7.97
CA PHE A 58 9.65 -6.40 6.88
C PHE A 58 10.09 -5.86 5.50
N LEU A 59 9.98 -4.56 5.28
CA LEU A 59 10.38 -3.93 4.02
C LEU A 59 11.90 -3.86 3.81
N GLU A 60 12.69 -4.02 4.86
CA GLU A 60 14.16 -4.11 4.78
C GLU A 60 14.63 -5.51 4.41
N GLN A 61 13.89 -6.56 4.80
CA GLN A 61 14.17 -7.93 4.35
C GLN A 61 14.01 -8.07 2.84
N GLY A 62 13.06 -7.34 2.24
CA GLY A 62 12.89 -7.26 0.79
C GLY A 62 12.40 -8.57 0.14
N GLU A 63 11.95 -9.53 0.94
CA GLU A 63 11.38 -10.78 0.47
C GLU A 63 9.91 -10.55 0.14
N ALA A 64 9.57 -10.64 -1.14
CA ALA A 64 8.19 -10.64 -1.59
C ALA A 64 7.48 -11.86 -0.97
N HIS A 65 6.44 -11.60 -0.19
CA HIS A 65 5.53 -12.62 0.31
C HIS A 65 4.31 -12.68 -0.58
N ASP A 66 3.71 -13.86 -0.72
CA ASP A 66 2.47 -14.06 -1.50
C ASP A 66 1.35 -13.11 -1.04
N ASP A 67 1.35 -12.75 0.26
CA ASP A 67 0.36 -11.89 0.88
C ASP A 67 0.96 -10.65 1.54
N LEU A 68 0.21 -9.56 1.47
CA LEU A 68 0.43 -8.37 2.29
C LEU A 68 0.35 -8.72 3.80
N PRO A 69 1.23 -8.15 4.64
CA PRO A 69 1.25 -8.43 6.08
C PRO A 69 -0.11 -8.17 6.74
N HIS A 70 -0.56 -9.10 7.59
CA HIS A 70 -1.84 -9.00 8.30
C HIS A 70 -1.99 -7.68 9.08
N ASP A 71 -0.91 -7.19 9.67
CA ASP A 71 -0.88 -5.94 10.46
C ASP A 71 -0.85 -4.66 9.60
N CYS A 72 -0.72 -4.77 8.27
CA CYS A 72 -0.77 -3.63 7.38
C CYS A 72 -2.20 -3.07 7.31
N ARG A 73 -2.39 -1.85 7.81
CA ARG A 73 -3.70 -1.13 7.76
C ARG A 73 -4.25 -0.90 6.35
N ASN A 74 -3.40 -0.98 5.34
CA ASN A 74 -3.79 -0.82 3.93
C ASN A 74 -3.88 -2.17 3.18
N ARG A 75 -3.68 -3.31 3.86
CA ARG A 75 -3.68 -4.65 3.27
C ARG A 75 -4.86 -4.89 2.33
N VAL A 76 -6.08 -4.70 2.84
CA VAL A 76 -7.31 -4.97 2.09
C VAL A 76 -7.35 -4.14 0.80
N ARG A 77 -7.10 -2.82 0.93
CA ARG A 77 -7.17 -1.94 -0.23
C ARG A 77 -6.07 -2.21 -1.25
N MET A 78 -4.86 -2.55 -0.80
CA MET A 78 -3.77 -2.95 -1.68
C MET A 78 -4.09 -4.26 -2.43
N ALA A 79 -4.70 -5.24 -1.76
CA ALA A 79 -5.13 -6.49 -2.39
C ALA A 79 -6.24 -6.26 -3.43
N GLU A 80 -7.19 -5.36 -3.16
CA GLU A 80 -8.21 -4.96 -4.13
C GLU A 80 -7.60 -4.31 -5.38
N LEU A 81 -6.65 -3.38 -5.20
CA LEU A 81 -5.95 -2.73 -6.31
C LEU A 81 -5.14 -3.73 -7.14
N LEU A 82 -4.50 -4.70 -6.49
CA LEU A 82 -3.81 -5.78 -7.18
C LEU A 82 -4.78 -6.63 -8.02
N ALA A 83 -5.93 -6.98 -7.46
CA ALA A 83 -6.95 -7.73 -8.19
C ALA A 83 -7.48 -6.95 -9.42
N LEU A 84 -7.74 -5.65 -9.27
CA LEU A 84 -8.13 -4.77 -10.39
C LEU A 84 -7.03 -4.67 -11.44
N GLN A 85 -5.77 -4.54 -11.02
CA GLN A 85 -4.61 -4.53 -11.90
C GLN A 85 -4.49 -5.83 -12.70
N THR A 86 -4.59 -6.99 -12.05
CA THR A 86 -4.54 -8.30 -12.73
C THR A 86 -5.68 -8.45 -13.74
N ALA A 87 -6.91 -8.05 -13.36
CA ALA A 87 -8.06 -8.11 -14.26
C ALA A 87 -7.87 -7.21 -15.49
N ALA A 88 -7.32 -6.00 -15.31
CA ALA A 88 -7.03 -5.08 -16.42
C ALA A 88 -5.99 -5.67 -17.37
N THR A 89 -4.92 -6.28 -16.86
CA THR A 89 -3.88 -6.93 -17.69
C THR A 89 -4.42 -8.14 -18.46
N GLN A 90 -5.43 -8.83 -17.96
CA GLN A 90 -6.03 -9.99 -18.61
C GLN A 90 -7.07 -9.62 -19.70
N GLY A 91 -7.63 -8.41 -19.68
CA GLY A 91 -8.65 -7.95 -20.63
C GLY A 91 -8.11 -7.33 -21.92
N GLU A 92 -6.78 -7.19 -22.06
CA GLU A 92 -6.09 -6.60 -23.22
C GLU A 92 -5.61 -7.64 -24.25
N LEU A 93 -6.08 -8.90 -24.14
CA LEU A 93 -5.82 -10.00 -25.09
C LEU A 93 -7.02 -10.28 -26.01
#